data_AF-A0AA37Q610-F1
#
_entry.id   AF-A0AA37Q610-F1
#
_cell.length_a   1.000
_cell.length_b   1.000
_cell.length_c   1.000
_cell.angle_alpha   90.00
_cell.angle_beta   90.00
_cell.angle_gamma   90.00
#
_symmetry.space_group_name_H-M   'P 1'
#
loop_
_entity.id
_entity.type
_entity.pdbx_description
1 polymer ?
#
loop_
_entity_poly.entity_id
_entity_poly.type
_entity_poly.pdbx_seq_one_letter_code
_entity_poly.pdbx_strand_id
1 'polypeptide(L)'
;MRTSPTWPLLQRVVLLAGAAALAATTACSGGGGDAPLGPEQATASFTASSAAQVSGTVATTVSPAPSVKATDAGGRPVAGLPVTFTVTGGGAIGRTSATTDASGTASVGSWTLGTGAGAQTVVATAGARTVTFTASATAAAAASITAVAGATNDALTGAAVASRPAVQVKDQYGNPVAGVTVSFAVATGGGTVSGATATTDATGTATVGGWTLGVEPGAQTLRASAGTLATTFSATGALPTGCTAAPYVVGARIPGAWAAGDCASPGARGVFDPVGALYDQYELTLAAQQTIAFRLAASGSRTLRIRRKSGANDYVTLSLGGPFITTVGDTLVQRVVLAPDTYVVEVQAGAAGATGGYTLQSTVESNTDVVCRPQLQATLGVTIASALDPAKDCESPVVAGTYEDWIVLPLRTGDRVRVTLTTTTMPPGLVLRDDRLGPASPTLKVASSTTPGTVTLDWTATFDSYHEVVVFKNGGPSAPYGAYTLKIERVP
;
A
#
# COMPACT_ATOMS: atom_id res chain seq x y z
N MET A 1 -43.34 25.39 -61.96
CA MET A 1 -44.12 24.24 -62.49
C MET A 1 -44.30 23.26 -61.32
N ARG A 2 -45.22 23.51 -60.38
CA ARG A 2 -46.58 22.92 -60.26
C ARG A 2 -46.58 21.38 -60.41
N THR A 3 -46.43 20.63 -59.31
CA THR A 3 -47.48 20.03 -58.43
C THR A 3 -48.04 18.70 -58.95
N SER A 4 -47.91 17.64 -58.14
CA SER A 4 -48.72 16.39 -58.12
C SER A 4 -50.23 16.74 -58.07
N PRO A 5 -51.22 15.83 -58.34
CA PRO A 5 -51.44 14.60 -57.55
C PRO A 5 -52.25 13.40 -58.20
N THR A 6 -52.31 12.30 -57.43
CA THR A 6 -53.41 11.31 -57.21
C THR A 6 -54.00 10.35 -58.29
N TRP A 7 -53.71 9.02 -58.13
CA TRP A 7 -54.57 7.79 -57.95
C TRP A 7 -55.85 7.58 -58.83
N PRO A 8 -56.38 6.34 -59.11
CA PRO A 8 -56.27 5.08 -58.33
C PRO A 8 -56.28 3.70 -59.10
N LEU A 9 -56.02 2.62 -58.33
CA LEU A 9 -56.65 1.28 -58.22
C LEU A 9 -57.04 0.36 -59.42
N LEU A 10 -56.66 -0.93 -59.25
CA LEU A 10 -57.37 -2.21 -59.58
C LEU A 10 -57.70 -2.44 -61.09
N GLN A 11 -57.57 -3.62 -61.71
CA GLN A 11 -57.83 -4.97 -61.25
C GLN A 11 -57.31 -5.99 -62.30
N ARG A 12 -57.10 -7.22 -61.83
CA ARG A 12 -56.77 -8.49 -62.52
C ARG A 12 -57.59 -8.80 -63.78
N VAL A 13 -57.09 -9.78 -64.57
CA VAL A 13 -57.78 -11.00 -65.10
C VAL A 13 -57.44 -11.25 -66.59
N VAL A 14 -56.59 -12.27 -66.87
CA VAL A 14 -56.86 -13.60 -67.52
C VAL A 14 -57.09 -13.59 -69.04
N LEU A 15 -56.29 -14.42 -69.75
CA LEU A 15 -56.69 -15.30 -70.87
C LEU A 15 -55.66 -16.47 -70.91
N LEU A 16 -56.03 -17.74 -70.71
CA LEU A 16 -56.70 -18.72 -71.63
C LEU A 16 -55.76 -19.09 -72.80
N ALA A 17 -55.54 -20.34 -73.21
CA ALA A 17 -56.30 -21.60 -73.18
C ALA A 17 -55.29 -22.78 -73.35
N GLY A 18 -55.58 -24.09 -73.28
CA GLY A 18 -56.77 -24.93 -73.13
C GLY A 18 -56.24 -26.36 -72.84
N ALA A 19 -56.87 -27.20 -72.01
CA ALA A 19 -58.19 -27.87 -72.10
C ALA A 19 -58.15 -29.19 -72.91
N ALA A 20 -58.19 -30.33 -72.18
CA ALA A 20 -58.98 -31.56 -72.40
C ALA A 20 -58.60 -32.56 -71.27
N ALA A 21 -59.38 -32.78 -70.19
CA ALA A 21 -60.64 -33.55 -70.03
C ALA A 21 -60.51 -35.03 -70.50
N LEU A 22 -60.73 -36.07 -69.68
CA LEU A 22 -62.04 -36.45 -69.12
C LEU A 22 -61.98 -37.51 -67.94
N ALA A 23 -62.76 -37.25 -66.87
CA ALA A 23 -63.55 -38.10 -65.92
C ALA A 23 -63.07 -39.51 -65.43
N ALA A 24 -63.38 -40.03 -64.23
CA ALA A 24 -64.06 -39.59 -63.00
C ALA A 24 -63.94 -40.67 -61.87
N THR A 25 -63.96 -40.20 -60.61
CA THR A 25 -64.52 -40.79 -59.35
C THR A 25 -64.23 -42.23 -58.90
N THR A 26 -63.72 -42.38 -57.66
CA THR A 26 -64.38 -43.14 -56.56
C THR A 26 -63.66 -42.85 -55.22
N ALA A 27 -64.46 -42.67 -54.15
CA ALA A 27 -64.01 -42.44 -52.78
C ALA A 27 -64.07 -43.73 -51.93
N CYS A 28 -63.29 -43.71 -50.84
CA CYS A 28 -63.30 -44.58 -49.65
C CYS A 28 -62.85 -46.05 -49.81
N SER A 29 -61.75 -46.43 -49.15
CA SER A 29 -61.77 -47.10 -47.83
C SER A 29 -60.43 -47.81 -47.53
N GLY A 30 -59.98 -47.68 -46.28
CA GLY A 30 -59.23 -48.69 -45.52
C GLY A 30 -57.88 -49.20 -46.02
N GLY A 31 -56.81 -48.91 -45.28
CA GLY A 31 -55.56 -49.66 -45.39
C GLY A 31 -54.46 -49.06 -44.54
N GLY A 32 -54.39 -49.46 -43.26
CA GLY A 32 -53.16 -49.31 -42.49
C GLY A 32 -52.03 -50.04 -43.21
N GLY A 33 -50.98 -49.31 -43.52
CA GLY A 33 -49.75 -49.84 -44.08
C GLY A 33 -48.65 -48.92 -43.60
N ASP A 34 -47.81 -49.45 -42.72
CA ASP A 34 -46.55 -48.85 -42.33
C ASP A 34 -45.83 -48.32 -43.57
N ALA A 35 -45.73 -46.99 -43.66
CA ALA A 35 -44.85 -46.38 -44.63
C ALA A 35 -43.42 -46.83 -44.28
N PRO A 36 -42.67 -47.45 -45.21
CA PRO A 36 -41.31 -47.84 -44.93
C PRO A 36 -40.53 -46.56 -44.62
N LEU A 37 -39.84 -46.57 -43.47
CA LEU A 37 -38.80 -45.60 -43.14
C LEU A 37 -37.91 -45.48 -44.39
N GLY A 38 -37.82 -44.26 -44.94
CA GLY A 38 -36.98 -43.98 -46.10
C GLY A 38 -35.53 -44.42 -45.84
N PRO A 39 -34.70 -44.55 -46.90
CA PRO A 39 -33.34 -45.06 -46.77
C PRO A 39 -32.65 -44.32 -45.64
N GLU A 40 -32.15 -45.07 -44.66
CA GLU A 40 -31.24 -44.61 -43.62
C GLU A 40 -30.13 -43.81 -44.34
N GLN A 41 -30.25 -42.47 -44.35
CA GLN A 41 -29.31 -41.63 -45.07
C GLN A 41 -27.97 -41.79 -44.37
N ALA A 42 -27.08 -42.54 -45.01
CA ALA A 42 -25.74 -42.76 -44.49
C ALA A 42 -25.06 -41.40 -44.29
N THR A 43 -24.75 -41.09 -43.03
CA THR A 43 -24.03 -39.85 -42.70
C THR A 43 -22.68 -39.89 -43.40
N ALA A 44 -22.37 -38.86 -44.18
CA ALA A 44 -21.07 -38.71 -44.84
C ALA A 44 -20.19 -37.71 -44.10
N SER A 45 -20.77 -36.59 -43.65
CA SER A 45 -20.07 -35.51 -42.94
C SER A 45 -20.62 -35.32 -41.53
N PHE A 46 -19.72 -35.03 -40.57
CA PHE A 46 -20.05 -34.71 -39.19
C PHE A 46 -19.09 -33.62 -38.72
N THR A 47 -19.58 -32.39 -38.61
CA THR A 47 -18.75 -31.19 -38.37
C THR A 47 -19.32 -30.33 -37.25
N ALA A 48 -18.51 -29.41 -36.73
CA ALA A 48 -18.99 -28.40 -35.79
C ALA A 48 -19.99 -27.45 -36.48
N SER A 49 -21.16 -27.27 -35.86
CA SER A 49 -22.18 -26.30 -36.24
C SER A 49 -22.11 -25.00 -35.42
N SER A 50 -21.42 -25.04 -34.27
CA SER A 50 -21.07 -23.86 -33.45
C SER A 50 -19.55 -23.64 -33.46
N ALA A 51 -19.09 -22.56 -32.81
CA ALA A 51 -17.67 -22.33 -32.59
C ALA A 51 -17.02 -23.54 -31.89
N ALA A 52 -15.97 -24.10 -32.50
CA ALA A 52 -15.23 -25.24 -31.95
C ALA A 52 -14.27 -24.82 -30.83
N GLN A 53 -13.95 -23.54 -30.71
CA GLN A 53 -13.10 -22.97 -29.68
C GLN A 53 -13.82 -21.77 -29.05
N VAL A 54 -13.94 -21.75 -27.74
CA VAL A 54 -14.54 -20.65 -26.97
C VAL A 54 -13.69 -20.33 -25.74
N SER A 55 -13.96 -19.20 -25.09
CA SER A 55 -13.37 -18.86 -23.79
C SER A 55 -14.45 -18.38 -22.85
N GLY A 56 -14.21 -18.51 -21.55
CA GLY A 56 -15.14 -18.08 -20.52
C GLY A 56 -14.52 -18.19 -19.14
N THR A 57 -15.16 -17.57 -18.15
CA THR A 57 -14.73 -17.67 -16.76
C THR A 57 -15.16 -19.02 -16.17
N VAL A 58 -14.33 -19.61 -15.31
CA VAL A 58 -14.70 -20.81 -14.53
C VAL A 58 -16.08 -20.66 -13.87
N ALA A 59 -16.81 -21.77 -13.76
CA ALA A 59 -18.17 -21.83 -13.21
C ALA A 59 -19.23 -20.96 -13.94
N THR A 60 -18.97 -20.51 -15.17
CA THR A 60 -19.94 -19.79 -16.01
C THR A 60 -20.31 -20.59 -17.26
N THR A 61 -21.47 -20.28 -17.83
CA THR A 61 -21.94 -20.91 -19.07
C THR A 61 -21.28 -20.24 -20.28
N VAL A 62 -20.65 -21.02 -21.14
CA VAL A 62 -20.07 -20.52 -22.40
C VAL A 62 -21.13 -20.42 -23.49
N SER A 63 -20.98 -19.39 -24.32
CA SER A 63 -21.85 -19.14 -25.48
C SER A 63 -20.99 -18.90 -26.73
N PRO A 64 -21.31 -19.53 -27.87
CA PRO A 64 -22.41 -20.48 -28.09
C PRO A 64 -22.14 -21.86 -27.46
N ALA A 65 -23.20 -22.56 -27.06
CA ALA A 65 -23.08 -23.96 -26.62
C ALA A 65 -22.69 -24.88 -27.80
N PRO A 66 -21.87 -25.92 -27.57
CA PRO A 66 -21.49 -26.89 -28.60
C PRO A 66 -22.65 -27.48 -29.39
N SER A 67 -22.56 -27.42 -30.71
CA SER A 67 -23.47 -28.10 -31.62
C SER A 67 -22.74 -28.65 -32.83
N VAL A 68 -23.21 -29.77 -33.34
CA VAL A 68 -22.68 -30.49 -34.52
C VAL A 68 -23.72 -30.52 -35.63
N LYS A 69 -23.27 -30.65 -36.88
CA LYS A 69 -24.10 -30.82 -38.07
C LYS A 69 -23.72 -32.10 -38.81
N ALA A 70 -24.71 -32.91 -39.13
CA ALA A 70 -24.57 -34.14 -39.92
C ALA A 70 -25.21 -33.98 -41.30
N THR A 71 -24.49 -34.35 -42.36
CA THR A 71 -25.03 -34.38 -43.72
C THR A 71 -24.69 -35.68 -44.46
N ASP A 72 -25.54 -36.06 -45.41
CA ASP A 72 -25.30 -37.16 -46.35
C ASP A 72 -24.24 -36.78 -47.40
N ALA A 73 -23.92 -37.71 -48.30
CA ALA A 73 -22.94 -37.48 -49.37
C ALA A 73 -23.38 -36.42 -50.40
N GLY A 74 -24.69 -36.14 -50.47
CA GLY A 74 -25.28 -35.09 -51.30
C GLY A 74 -25.41 -33.74 -50.57
N GLY A 75 -24.90 -33.61 -49.35
CA GLY A 75 -24.98 -32.38 -48.55
C GLY A 75 -26.34 -32.14 -47.88
N ARG A 76 -27.26 -33.10 -47.90
CA ARG A 76 -28.58 -33.01 -47.24
C ARG A 76 -28.45 -33.30 -45.74
N PRO A 77 -29.22 -32.64 -44.87
CA PRO A 77 -29.18 -32.88 -43.44
C PRO A 77 -29.65 -34.30 -43.09
N VAL A 78 -28.91 -34.98 -42.21
CA VAL A 78 -29.31 -36.30 -41.67
C VAL A 78 -30.02 -36.08 -40.34
N ALA A 79 -31.33 -36.29 -40.31
CA ALA A 79 -32.15 -36.24 -39.10
C ALA A 79 -32.17 -37.61 -38.39
N GLY A 80 -32.35 -37.62 -37.06
CA GLY A 80 -32.47 -38.83 -36.26
C GLY A 80 -31.16 -39.55 -35.92
N LEU A 81 -30.00 -38.99 -36.28
CA LEU A 81 -28.69 -39.56 -35.96
C LEU A 81 -28.41 -39.40 -34.45
N PRO A 82 -28.18 -40.48 -33.68
CA PRO A 82 -27.83 -40.39 -32.27
C PRO A 82 -26.40 -39.85 -32.09
N VAL A 83 -26.26 -38.80 -31.27
CA VAL A 83 -25.00 -38.17 -30.90
C VAL A 83 -24.81 -38.28 -29.39
N THR A 84 -23.65 -38.76 -28.95
CA THR A 84 -23.24 -38.79 -27.54
C THR A 84 -22.21 -37.69 -27.30
N PHE A 85 -22.32 -37.01 -26.16
CA PHE A 85 -21.42 -35.94 -25.74
C PHE A 85 -20.71 -36.33 -24.45
N THR A 86 -19.38 -36.25 -24.46
CA THR A 86 -18.54 -36.54 -23.29
C THR A 86 -17.72 -35.32 -22.91
N VAL A 87 -17.69 -34.98 -21.63
CA VAL A 87 -16.92 -33.85 -21.09
C VAL A 87 -15.63 -34.35 -20.47
N THR A 88 -14.52 -33.67 -20.75
CA THR A 88 -13.21 -33.90 -20.13
C THR A 88 -12.63 -32.57 -19.65
N GLY A 89 -11.93 -32.56 -18.50
CA GLY A 89 -11.37 -31.33 -17.93
C GLY A 89 -12.32 -30.56 -16.99
N GLY A 90 -13.51 -31.10 -16.72
CA GLY A 90 -14.49 -30.54 -15.78
C GLY A 90 -15.67 -29.83 -16.45
N GLY A 91 -16.60 -29.34 -15.62
CA GLY A 91 -17.83 -28.67 -16.08
C GLY A 91 -19.02 -29.60 -16.27
N ALA A 92 -20.13 -29.03 -16.72
CA ALA A 92 -21.39 -29.72 -16.93
C ALA A 92 -22.01 -29.32 -18.27
N ILE A 93 -22.59 -30.30 -18.95
CA ILE A 93 -23.37 -30.08 -20.18
C ILE A 93 -24.85 -30.32 -19.89
N GLY A 94 -25.72 -29.59 -20.58
CA GLY A 94 -27.16 -29.69 -20.38
C GLY A 94 -27.74 -31.07 -20.74
N ARG A 95 -27.11 -31.78 -21.70
CA ARG A 95 -27.47 -33.13 -22.12
C ARG A 95 -26.24 -33.93 -22.56
N THR A 96 -26.15 -35.20 -22.18
CA THR A 96 -25.07 -36.12 -22.58
C THR A 96 -25.35 -36.86 -23.88
N SER A 97 -26.56 -36.72 -24.43
CA SER A 97 -26.93 -37.26 -25.73
C SER A 97 -28.03 -36.42 -26.39
N ALA A 98 -28.04 -36.36 -27.72
CA ALA A 98 -29.12 -35.78 -28.51
C ALA A 98 -29.22 -36.49 -29.87
N THR A 99 -30.41 -36.46 -30.47
CA THR A 99 -30.61 -36.86 -31.87
C THR A 99 -30.56 -35.63 -32.76
N THR A 100 -30.00 -35.75 -33.97
CA THR A 100 -30.03 -34.64 -34.94
C THR A 100 -31.45 -34.29 -35.34
N ASP A 101 -31.77 -33.00 -35.39
CA ASP A 101 -33.08 -32.49 -35.80
C ASP A 101 -33.25 -32.51 -37.34
N ALA A 102 -34.37 -31.97 -37.83
CA ALA A 102 -34.66 -31.89 -39.27
C ALA A 102 -33.63 -31.06 -40.07
N SER A 103 -32.85 -30.21 -39.42
CA SER A 103 -31.75 -29.44 -40.02
C SER A 103 -30.39 -30.16 -39.94
N GLY A 104 -30.38 -31.38 -39.38
CA GLY A 104 -29.18 -32.20 -39.21
C GLY A 104 -28.33 -31.77 -38.01
N THR A 105 -28.87 -30.96 -37.10
CA THR A 105 -28.13 -30.38 -35.97
C THR A 105 -28.44 -31.10 -34.66
N ALA A 106 -27.40 -31.38 -33.87
CA ALA A 106 -27.52 -31.82 -32.48
C ALA A 106 -26.72 -30.89 -31.57
N SER A 107 -27.25 -30.55 -30.39
CA SER A 107 -26.64 -29.61 -29.45
C SER A 107 -26.66 -30.15 -28.03
N VAL A 108 -25.64 -29.78 -27.24
CA VAL A 108 -25.59 -30.05 -25.79
C VAL A 108 -26.57 -29.21 -24.97
N GLY A 109 -27.22 -28.22 -25.59
CA GLY A 109 -28.14 -27.27 -24.94
C GLY A 109 -27.42 -26.17 -24.17
N SER A 110 -26.57 -26.55 -23.22
CA SER A 110 -25.72 -25.64 -22.46
C SER A 110 -24.38 -26.30 -22.14
N TRP A 111 -23.35 -25.49 -21.95
CA TRP A 111 -22.07 -25.94 -21.41
C TRP A 111 -21.60 -24.94 -20.34
N THR A 112 -21.57 -25.39 -19.10
CA THR A 112 -21.04 -24.64 -17.95
C THR A 112 -19.63 -25.15 -17.65
N LEU A 113 -18.65 -24.25 -17.62
CA LEU A 113 -17.26 -24.59 -17.33
C LEU A 113 -17.10 -25.03 -15.87
N GLY A 114 -16.17 -25.94 -15.63
CA GLY A 114 -15.77 -26.35 -14.29
C GLY A 114 -15.08 -25.24 -13.51
N THR A 115 -14.72 -25.53 -12.26
CA THR A 115 -14.05 -24.60 -11.36
C THR A 115 -12.55 -24.46 -11.61
N GLY A 116 -11.93 -25.37 -12.37
CA GLY A 116 -10.50 -25.31 -12.72
C GLY A 116 -10.24 -24.47 -13.97
N ALA A 117 -9.29 -23.54 -13.88
CA ALA A 117 -8.80 -22.79 -15.03
C ALA A 117 -7.97 -23.69 -15.97
N GLY A 118 -7.99 -23.40 -17.27
CA GLY A 118 -7.32 -24.18 -18.30
C GLY A 118 -8.28 -24.71 -19.39
N ALA A 119 -7.77 -25.58 -20.24
CA ALA A 119 -8.55 -26.16 -21.32
C ALA A 119 -9.55 -27.21 -20.80
N GLN A 120 -10.81 -27.06 -21.19
CA GLN A 120 -11.88 -28.03 -20.96
C GLN A 120 -12.47 -28.44 -22.30
N THR A 121 -12.91 -29.69 -22.47
CA THR A 121 -13.37 -30.20 -23.76
C THR A 121 -14.72 -30.90 -23.69
N VAL A 122 -15.47 -30.79 -24.78
CA VAL A 122 -16.65 -31.60 -25.07
C VAL A 122 -16.39 -32.33 -26.39
N VAL A 123 -16.51 -33.65 -26.37
CA VAL A 123 -16.39 -34.48 -27.57
C VAL A 123 -17.77 -35.00 -27.96
N ALA A 124 -18.22 -34.63 -29.16
CA ALA A 124 -19.43 -35.17 -29.77
C ALA A 124 -19.07 -36.38 -30.63
N THR A 125 -19.77 -37.50 -30.44
CA THR A 125 -19.50 -38.76 -31.13
C THR A 125 -20.78 -39.30 -31.78
N ALA A 126 -20.68 -39.68 -33.06
CA ALA A 126 -21.73 -40.36 -33.82
C ALA A 126 -21.13 -41.50 -34.64
N GLY A 127 -21.32 -42.74 -34.17
CA GLY A 127 -20.62 -43.91 -34.72
C GLY A 127 -19.10 -43.76 -34.58
N ALA A 128 -18.37 -43.85 -35.70
CA ALA A 128 -16.92 -43.66 -35.74
C ALA A 128 -16.47 -42.19 -35.94
N ARG A 129 -17.40 -41.22 -35.97
CA ARG A 129 -17.11 -39.81 -36.23
C ARG A 129 -17.09 -39.01 -34.94
N THR A 130 -16.12 -38.12 -34.79
CA THR A 130 -15.95 -37.28 -33.60
C THR A 130 -15.71 -35.82 -33.95
N VAL A 131 -16.28 -34.90 -33.17
CA VAL A 131 -15.98 -33.46 -33.20
C VAL A 131 -15.62 -33.02 -31.79
N THR A 132 -14.49 -32.35 -31.63
CA THR A 132 -14.02 -31.84 -30.33
C THR A 132 -14.24 -30.33 -30.26
N PHE A 133 -14.88 -29.90 -29.18
CA PHE A 133 -15.02 -28.51 -28.77
C PHE A 133 -14.09 -28.26 -27.59
N THR A 134 -13.35 -27.15 -27.60
CA THR A 134 -12.49 -26.74 -26.48
C THR A 134 -12.94 -25.39 -25.95
N ALA A 135 -12.97 -25.25 -24.64
CA ALA A 135 -13.12 -23.99 -23.96
C ALA A 135 -11.87 -23.68 -23.14
N SER A 136 -11.33 -22.48 -23.30
CA SER A 136 -10.29 -21.95 -22.42
C SER A 136 -10.95 -21.28 -21.22
N ALA A 137 -10.97 -21.99 -20.09
CA ALA A 137 -11.51 -21.48 -18.83
C ALA A 137 -10.50 -20.54 -18.16
N THR A 138 -10.85 -19.27 -18.00
CA THR A 138 -10.04 -18.30 -17.24
C THR A 138 -10.46 -18.30 -15.77
N ALA A 139 -9.52 -18.02 -14.87
CA ALA A 139 -9.82 -17.83 -13.46
C ALA A 139 -10.91 -16.76 -13.25
N ALA A 140 -11.65 -16.89 -12.14
CA ALA A 140 -12.61 -15.88 -11.71
C ALA A 140 -11.88 -14.64 -11.15
N ALA A 141 -12.67 -13.68 -10.65
CA ALA A 141 -12.11 -12.48 -10.02
C ALA A 141 -11.19 -12.85 -8.85
N ALA A 142 -10.13 -12.05 -8.66
CA ALA A 142 -9.22 -12.20 -7.54
C ALA A 142 -9.99 -12.15 -6.21
N ALA A 143 -9.78 -13.17 -5.38
CA ALA A 143 -10.44 -13.32 -4.09
C ALA A 143 -9.45 -13.36 -2.92
N SER A 144 -8.18 -13.70 -3.19
CA SER A 144 -7.13 -13.73 -2.16
C SER A 144 -5.78 -13.27 -2.70
N ILE A 145 -4.97 -12.68 -1.83
CA ILE A 145 -3.57 -12.33 -2.03
C ILE A 145 -2.77 -12.91 -0.87
N THR A 146 -1.69 -13.62 -1.16
CA THR A 146 -0.86 -14.28 -0.14
C THR A 146 0.61 -14.06 -0.42
N ALA A 147 1.43 -13.88 0.61
CA ALA A 147 2.88 -13.81 0.46
C ALA A 147 3.44 -15.21 0.11
N VAL A 148 4.28 -15.29 -0.92
CA VAL A 148 4.89 -16.56 -1.39
C VAL A 148 6.42 -16.55 -1.38
N ALA A 149 7.05 -15.38 -1.27
CA ALA A 149 8.49 -15.23 -1.04
C ALA A 149 8.79 -13.95 -0.26
N GLY A 150 9.88 -13.93 0.50
CA GLY A 150 10.31 -12.75 1.25
C GLY A 150 9.40 -12.36 2.42
N ALA A 151 8.63 -13.30 2.97
CA ALA A 151 7.72 -13.08 4.10
C ALA A 151 8.44 -12.61 5.38
N THR A 152 9.67 -13.11 5.59
CA THR A 152 10.61 -12.67 6.62
C THR A 152 11.97 -12.44 5.97
N ASN A 153 12.44 -11.20 5.95
CA ASN A 153 13.70 -10.83 5.33
C ASN A 153 14.55 -10.01 6.30
N ASP A 154 15.47 -10.65 7.00
CA ASP A 154 16.45 -9.88 7.77
C ASP A 154 17.55 -9.38 6.82
N ALA A 155 17.90 -8.10 6.97
CA ALA A 155 18.99 -7.49 6.24
C ALA A 155 19.64 -6.43 7.13
N LEU A 156 20.85 -6.01 6.75
CA LEU A 156 21.44 -4.84 7.39
C LEU A 156 20.57 -3.61 7.13
N THR A 157 20.54 -2.69 8.08
CA THR A 157 19.86 -1.42 7.88
C THR A 157 20.44 -0.68 6.66
N GLY A 158 19.57 -0.07 5.85
CA GLY A 158 19.95 0.55 4.58
C GLY A 158 20.27 -0.41 3.43
N ALA A 159 20.24 -1.74 3.66
CA ALA A 159 20.53 -2.73 2.63
C ALA A 159 19.26 -3.30 1.98
N ALA A 160 19.39 -3.75 0.73
CA ALA A 160 18.35 -4.50 0.05
C ALA A 160 18.13 -5.86 0.70
N VAL A 161 16.87 -6.26 0.86
CA VAL A 161 16.53 -7.63 1.27
C VAL A 161 16.97 -8.62 0.19
N ALA A 162 17.53 -9.75 0.62
CA ALA A 162 18.06 -10.76 -0.30
C ALA A 162 16.96 -11.44 -1.13
N SER A 163 15.82 -11.78 -0.50
CA SER A 163 14.67 -12.37 -1.19
C SER A 163 13.64 -11.29 -1.49
N ARG A 164 13.42 -10.98 -2.77
CA ARG A 164 12.42 -10.00 -3.18
C ARG A 164 11.01 -10.44 -2.76
N PRO A 165 10.26 -9.61 -2.03
CA PRO A 165 8.86 -9.88 -1.70
C PRO A 165 8.02 -10.22 -2.93
N ALA A 166 7.31 -11.35 -2.86
CA ALA A 166 6.41 -11.79 -3.90
C ALA A 166 5.08 -12.24 -3.31
N VAL A 167 3.99 -11.93 -4.02
CA VAL A 167 2.64 -12.37 -3.68
C VAL A 167 2.09 -13.28 -4.76
N GLN A 168 1.18 -14.17 -4.38
CA GLN A 168 0.33 -14.93 -5.30
C GLN A 168 -1.12 -14.52 -5.10
N VAL A 169 -1.80 -14.22 -6.22
CA VAL A 169 -3.22 -13.88 -6.29
C VAL A 169 -4.00 -15.06 -6.83
N LYS A 170 -5.07 -15.44 -6.13
CA LYS A 170 -5.95 -16.54 -6.52
C LYS A 170 -7.42 -16.12 -6.48
N ASP A 171 -8.23 -16.78 -7.30
CA ASP A 171 -9.68 -16.69 -7.24
C ASP A 171 -10.25 -17.53 -6.10
N GLN A 172 -11.58 -17.50 -5.93
CA GLN A 172 -12.30 -18.25 -4.89
C GLN A 172 -12.22 -19.78 -5.02
N TYR A 173 -11.79 -20.29 -6.18
CA TYR A 173 -11.63 -21.72 -6.45
C TYR A 173 -10.17 -22.17 -6.35
N GLY A 174 -9.25 -21.25 -6.00
CA GLY A 174 -7.82 -21.53 -5.88
C GLY A 174 -7.04 -21.42 -7.20
N ASN A 175 -7.66 -20.95 -8.29
CA ASN A 175 -6.96 -20.75 -9.55
C ASN A 175 -6.08 -19.49 -9.48
N PRO A 176 -4.87 -19.52 -10.04
CA PRO A 176 -4.04 -18.33 -10.16
C PRO A 176 -4.69 -17.30 -11.10
N VAL A 177 -4.68 -16.02 -10.71
CA VAL A 177 -5.24 -14.93 -11.52
C VAL A 177 -4.11 -14.09 -12.10
N ALA A 178 -3.91 -14.19 -13.41
CA ALA A 178 -2.94 -13.39 -14.16
C ALA A 178 -3.48 -11.99 -14.48
N GLY A 179 -2.58 -11.02 -14.70
CA GLY A 179 -2.96 -9.67 -15.13
C GLY A 179 -3.42 -8.74 -14.00
N VAL A 180 -3.31 -9.16 -12.73
CA VAL A 180 -3.69 -8.35 -11.57
C VAL A 180 -2.54 -7.41 -11.22
N THR A 181 -2.81 -6.10 -11.20
CA THR A 181 -1.84 -5.09 -10.74
C THR A 181 -1.75 -5.10 -9.21
N VAL A 182 -0.54 -5.33 -8.69
CA VAL A 182 -0.20 -5.29 -7.28
C VAL A 182 0.69 -4.07 -7.00
N SER A 183 0.32 -3.28 -6.00
CA SER A 183 1.12 -2.15 -5.50
C SER A 183 1.83 -2.53 -4.21
N PHE A 184 3.12 -2.20 -4.10
CA PHE A 184 3.98 -2.39 -2.95
C PHE A 184 4.38 -1.04 -2.36
N ALA A 185 4.20 -0.87 -1.06
CA ALA A 185 4.56 0.36 -0.36
C ALA A 185 5.17 0.04 1.01
N VAL A 186 6.23 0.75 1.37
CA VAL A 186 6.79 0.66 2.74
C VAL A 186 5.75 1.17 3.71
N ALA A 187 5.37 0.31 4.66
CA ALA A 187 4.40 0.66 5.70
C ALA A 187 5.10 1.15 6.97
N THR A 188 6.22 0.54 7.35
CA THR A 188 7.05 0.97 8.49
C THR A 188 8.54 0.78 8.20
N GLY A 189 9.41 1.55 8.88
CA GLY A 189 10.86 1.38 8.82
C GLY A 189 11.61 2.36 7.91
N GLY A 190 10.92 3.17 7.11
CA GLY A 190 11.55 4.25 6.32
C GLY A 190 12.42 3.80 5.14
N GLY A 191 12.31 2.52 4.74
CA GLY A 191 13.01 1.98 3.58
C GLY A 191 12.50 2.49 2.22
N THR A 192 13.01 1.91 1.13
CA THR A 192 12.61 2.26 -0.24
C THR A 192 12.24 1.03 -1.05
N VAL A 193 11.43 1.24 -2.11
CA VAL A 193 10.97 0.19 -3.01
C VAL A 193 11.28 0.57 -4.44
N SER A 194 11.92 -0.33 -5.18
CA SER A 194 12.04 -0.23 -6.64
C SER A 194 10.99 -1.12 -7.30
N GLY A 195 10.39 -0.65 -8.41
CA GLY A 195 9.30 -1.37 -9.05
C GLY A 195 8.09 -1.54 -8.11
N ALA A 196 7.62 -0.44 -7.52
CA ALA A 196 6.52 -0.42 -6.55
C ALA A 196 5.17 -0.92 -7.12
N THR A 197 5.09 -1.21 -8.41
CA THR A 197 3.95 -1.86 -9.05
C THR A 197 4.42 -3.03 -9.90
N ALA A 198 3.76 -4.18 -9.76
CA ALA A 198 4.00 -5.37 -10.57
C ALA A 198 2.67 -6.03 -10.97
N THR A 199 2.64 -6.67 -12.14
CA THR A 199 1.45 -7.39 -12.64
C THR A 199 1.64 -8.88 -12.44
N THR A 200 0.59 -9.60 -12.02
CA THR A 200 0.68 -11.05 -11.84
C THR A 200 0.89 -11.79 -13.16
N ASP A 201 1.81 -12.75 -13.15
CA ASP A 201 2.08 -13.62 -14.29
C ASP A 201 1.04 -14.75 -14.43
N ALA A 202 1.28 -15.70 -15.35
CA ALA A 202 0.40 -16.85 -15.59
C ALA A 202 0.21 -17.76 -14.35
N THR A 203 1.12 -17.70 -13.37
CA THR A 203 1.03 -18.42 -12.09
C THR A 203 0.35 -17.60 -11.00
N GLY A 204 -0.16 -16.41 -11.34
CA GLY A 204 -0.78 -15.48 -10.42
C GLY A 204 0.23 -14.77 -9.53
N THR A 205 1.53 -14.81 -9.86
CA THR A 205 2.60 -14.29 -9.00
C THR A 205 3.02 -12.90 -9.44
N ALA A 206 3.13 -11.96 -8.50
CA ALA A 206 3.71 -10.64 -8.70
C ALA A 206 4.88 -10.44 -7.73
N THR A 207 6.05 -10.07 -8.25
CA THR A 207 7.28 -9.86 -7.47
C THR A 207 7.68 -8.39 -7.54
N VAL A 208 7.97 -7.78 -6.39
CA VAL A 208 8.47 -6.39 -6.35
C VAL A 208 9.86 -6.30 -6.97
N GLY A 209 10.22 -5.14 -7.55
CA GLY A 209 11.55 -4.92 -8.13
C GLY A 209 12.67 -5.09 -7.09
N GLY A 210 12.47 -4.50 -5.91
CA GLY A 210 13.36 -4.63 -4.76
C GLY A 210 12.82 -3.88 -3.54
N TRP A 211 13.23 -4.32 -2.35
CA TRP A 211 12.93 -3.64 -1.09
C TRP A 211 14.23 -3.40 -0.33
N THR A 212 14.57 -2.14 -0.12
CA THR A 212 15.70 -1.71 0.71
C THR A 212 15.16 -1.34 2.07
N LEU A 213 15.67 -2.00 3.12
CA LEU A 213 15.32 -1.65 4.49
C LEU A 213 15.79 -0.24 4.78
N GLY A 214 15.03 0.47 5.60
CA GLY A 214 15.50 1.72 6.15
C GLY A 214 16.71 1.53 7.04
N VAL A 215 17.31 2.65 7.35
CA VAL A 215 18.61 2.81 8.00
C VAL A 215 18.58 2.57 9.51
N GLU A 216 17.42 2.22 10.04
CA GLU A 216 17.19 2.03 11.47
C GLU A 216 16.84 0.57 11.80
N PRO A 217 17.38 0.04 12.91
CA PRO A 217 17.22 -1.36 13.23
C PRO A 217 15.84 -1.66 13.81
N GLY A 218 15.46 -2.94 13.76
CA GLY A 218 14.19 -3.44 14.23
C GLY A 218 13.22 -3.78 13.11
N ALA A 219 11.95 -4.02 13.47
CA ALA A 219 10.94 -4.50 12.54
C ALA A 219 10.55 -3.41 11.53
N GLN A 220 10.57 -3.79 10.25
CA GLN A 220 10.15 -2.99 9.11
C GLN A 220 9.15 -3.77 8.29
N THR A 221 8.22 -3.07 7.64
CA THR A 221 7.11 -3.73 6.94
C THR A 221 6.89 -3.15 5.55
N LEU A 222 6.55 -4.05 4.63
CA LEU A 222 6.17 -3.73 3.26
C LEU A 222 4.75 -4.25 3.02
N ARG A 223 3.84 -3.38 2.59
CA ARG A 223 2.46 -3.74 2.27
C ARG A 223 2.31 -3.96 0.78
N ALA A 224 1.77 -5.12 0.39
CA ALA A 224 1.31 -5.40 -0.98
C ALA A 224 -0.22 -5.36 -1.05
N SER A 225 -0.77 -4.73 -2.08
CA SER A 225 -2.23 -4.66 -2.26
C SER A 225 -2.67 -4.71 -3.71
N ALA A 226 -3.84 -5.32 -3.93
CA ALA A 226 -4.57 -5.36 -5.20
C ALA A 226 -6.06 -5.07 -4.92
N GLY A 227 -6.51 -3.86 -5.22
CA GLY A 227 -7.85 -3.41 -4.83
C GLY A 227 -8.03 -3.40 -3.30
N THR A 228 -9.03 -4.14 -2.81
CA THR A 228 -9.30 -4.30 -1.37
C THR A 228 -8.47 -5.40 -0.70
N LEU A 229 -7.80 -6.24 -1.49
CA LEU A 229 -6.96 -7.32 -0.98
C LEU A 229 -5.59 -6.77 -0.58
N ALA A 230 -5.05 -7.21 0.56
CA ALA A 230 -3.70 -6.84 0.98
C ALA A 230 -3.04 -7.92 1.83
N THR A 231 -1.71 -7.93 1.82
CA THR A 231 -0.85 -8.69 2.73
C THR A 231 0.37 -7.86 3.11
N THR A 232 1.01 -8.19 4.23
CA THR A 232 2.17 -7.48 4.74
C THR A 232 3.36 -8.42 4.85
N PHE A 233 4.52 -7.97 4.37
CA PHE A 233 5.82 -8.61 4.59
C PHE A 233 6.50 -7.95 5.77
N SER A 234 7.27 -8.73 6.54
CA SER A 234 8.06 -8.22 7.66
C SER A 234 9.55 -8.50 7.43
N ALA A 235 10.38 -7.61 7.94
CA ALA A 235 11.82 -7.69 7.89
C ALA A 235 12.40 -7.14 9.19
N THR A 236 13.52 -7.67 9.66
CA THR A 236 14.27 -7.03 10.74
C THR A 236 15.52 -6.38 10.18
N GLY A 237 15.62 -5.06 10.32
CA GLY A 237 16.86 -4.33 10.11
C GLY A 237 17.84 -4.67 11.23
N ALA A 238 18.95 -5.33 10.91
CA ALA A 238 20.04 -5.54 11.83
C ALA A 238 21.10 -4.44 11.67
N LEU A 239 21.72 -4.02 12.77
CA LEU A 239 22.93 -3.22 12.68
C LEU A 239 24.11 -4.10 12.25
N PRO A 240 25.16 -3.52 11.65
CA PRO A 240 26.41 -4.24 11.40
C PRO A 240 26.95 -4.88 12.67
N THR A 241 27.68 -6.00 12.53
CA THR A 241 28.30 -6.68 13.67
C THR A 241 29.26 -5.73 14.39
N GLY A 242 29.13 -5.60 15.72
CA GLY A 242 29.88 -4.62 16.52
C GLY A 242 29.09 -3.35 16.87
N CYS A 243 27.96 -3.12 16.20
CA CYS A 243 27.08 -1.97 16.45
C CYS A 243 26.05 -2.23 17.54
N THR A 244 26.52 -2.58 18.73
CA THR A 244 25.66 -2.75 19.90
C THR A 244 25.72 -1.51 20.78
N ALA A 245 24.57 -1.06 21.27
CA ALA A 245 24.53 0.07 22.20
C ALA A 245 25.10 -0.34 23.57
N ALA A 246 26.13 0.39 24.04
CA ALA A 246 26.68 0.22 25.38
C ALA A 246 25.74 0.87 26.43
N PRO A 247 25.65 0.38 27.68
CA PRO A 247 24.77 0.98 28.67
C PRO A 247 25.19 2.41 29.03
N TYR A 248 24.20 3.29 29.21
CA TYR A 248 24.36 4.69 29.61
C TYR A 248 23.45 5.04 30.78
N VAL A 249 24.03 5.74 31.76
CA VAL A 249 23.31 6.25 32.92
C VAL A 249 23.40 7.77 32.90
N VAL A 250 22.28 8.44 33.16
CA VAL A 250 22.25 9.91 33.26
C VAL A 250 23.22 10.37 34.35
N GLY A 251 24.04 11.39 34.06
CA GLY A 251 25.12 11.84 34.94
C GLY A 251 26.48 11.24 34.61
N ALA A 252 26.54 10.13 33.87
CA ALA A 252 27.81 9.51 33.50
C ALA A 252 28.61 10.39 32.54
N ARG A 253 29.92 10.47 32.77
CA ARG A 253 30.90 11.05 31.83
C ARG A 253 31.64 9.91 31.14
N ILE A 254 31.38 9.74 29.85
CA ILE A 254 31.96 8.69 29.02
C ILE A 254 33.04 9.29 28.11
N PRO A 255 34.31 8.94 28.29
CA PRO A 255 35.31 9.10 27.24
C PRO A 255 35.10 8.02 26.18
N GLY A 256 34.95 8.42 24.92
CA GLY A 256 34.83 7.52 23.78
C GLY A 256 35.76 7.94 22.65
N ALA A 257 35.84 7.13 21.60
CA ALA A 257 36.61 7.48 20.42
C ALA A 257 36.00 6.83 19.18
N TRP A 258 35.82 7.60 18.12
CA TRP A 258 35.49 7.06 16.81
C TRP A 258 36.70 6.30 16.26
N ALA A 259 36.63 4.99 16.24
CA ALA A 259 37.63 4.06 15.73
C ALA A 259 37.16 3.42 14.42
N ALA A 260 38.12 2.96 13.60
CA ALA A 260 37.82 2.35 12.30
C ALA A 260 36.95 1.06 12.38
N GLY A 261 36.83 0.47 13.57
CA GLY A 261 35.97 -0.69 13.84
C GLY A 261 34.55 -0.33 14.28
N ASP A 262 34.24 0.95 14.46
CA ASP A 262 32.92 1.39 14.89
C ASP A 262 31.92 1.36 13.74
N CYS A 263 30.67 1.64 14.06
CA CYS A 263 29.60 1.66 13.09
C CYS A 263 29.79 2.76 12.08
N ALA A 264 29.56 2.43 10.81
CA ALA A 264 29.53 3.41 9.74
C ALA A 264 28.08 3.76 9.37
N SER A 265 27.79 5.04 9.25
CA SER A 265 26.49 5.51 8.81
C SER A 265 26.19 5.07 7.38
N PRO A 266 25.00 4.51 7.08
CA PRO A 266 24.61 4.20 5.70
C PRO A 266 24.30 5.46 4.87
N GLY A 267 24.24 6.64 5.52
CA GLY A 267 23.70 7.87 4.95
C GLY A 267 22.17 7.82 4.81
N ALA A 268 21.56 8.99 4.61
CA ALA A 268 20.11 9.20 4.51
C ALA A 268 19.31 9.32 5.83
N ARG A 269 19.95 9.46 7.02
CA ARG A 269 19.25 9.76 8.29
C ARG A 269 19.01 11.26 8.55
N GLY A 270 18.93 12.08 7.49
CA GLY A 270 18.65 13.52 7.56
C GLY A 270 19.75 14.41 6.94
N VAL A 271 19.60 15.73 7.11
CA VAL A 271 20.39 16.78 6.43
C VAL A 271 21.89 16.75 6.78
N PHE A 272 22.28 16.13 7.90
CA PHE A 272 23.66 16.02 8.37
C PHE A 272 24.04 14.57 8.74
N ASP A 273 23.83 13.64 7.80
CA ASP A 273 24.26 12.25 7.96
C ASP A 273 25.17 11.80 6.80
N PRO A 274 26.48 12.14 6.86
CA PRO A 274 27.42 11.72 5.84
C PRO A 274 27.54 10.19 5.82
N VAL A 275 27.34 9.61 4.63
CA VAL A 275 27.61 8.18 4.37
C VAL A 275 29.02 7.85 4.83
N GLY A 276 29.18 6.78 5.61
CA GLY A 276 30.46 6.30 6.12
C GLY A 276 30.95 7.01 7.38
N ALA A 277 30.20 7.94 7.97
CA ALA A 277 30.57 8.57 9.23
C ALA A 277 30.54 7.55 10.39
N LEU A 278 31.61 7.53 11.18
CA LEU A 278 31.74 6.62 12.31
C LEU A 278 30.86 7.07 13.48
N TYR A 279 30.20 6.14 14.16
CA TYR A 279 29.36 6.44 15.31
C TYR A 279 29.38 5.33 16.36
N ASP A 280 29.19 5.76 17.61
CA ASP A 280 28.95 4.89 18.76
C ASP A 280 27.50 4.99 19.22
N GLN A 281 27.00 3.93 19.83
CA GLN A 281 25.65 3.88 20.39
C GLN A 281 25.68 3.59 21.89
N TYR A 282 24.77 4.25 22.59
CA TYR A 282 24.60 4.17 24.02
C TYR A 282 23.13 3.98 24.36
N GLU A 283 22.79 3.04 25.23
CA GLU A 283 21.42 2.74 25.63
C GLU A 283 21.08 3.39 26.97
N LEU A 284 20.03 4.20 26.99
CA LEU A 284 19.55 4.91 28.16
C LEU A 284 18.11 4.48 28.46
N THR A 285 17.85 3.93 29.65
CA THR A 285 16.48 3.60 30.09
C THR A 285 16.01 4.59 31.15
N LEU A 286 14.83 5.18 30.97
CA LEU A 286 14.22 6.12 31.90
C LEU A 286 12.92 5.54 32.47
N ALA A 287 12.83 5.43 33.80
CA ALA A 287 11.63 4.98 34.50
C ALA A 287 10.59 6.10 34.72
N ALA A 288 11.01 7.36 34.59
CA ALA A 288 10.19 8.55 34.75
C ALA A 288 10.63 9.60 33.73
N GLN A 289 9.77 10.59 33.44
CA GLN A 289 10.16 11.71 32.60
C GLN A 289 11.35 12.45 33.20
N GLN A 290 12.33 12.82 32.38
CA GLN A 290 13.47 13.65 32.80
C GLN A 290 13.79 14.72 31.76
N THR A 291 14.19 15.89 32.24
CA THR A 291 14.84 16.91 31.42
C THR A 291 16.34 16.72 31.54
N ILE A 292 16.99 16.42 30.42
CA ILE A 292 18.40 16.04 30.36
C ILE A 292 19.13 16.98 29.42
N ALA A 293 20.25 17.54 29.88
CA ALA A 293 21.20 18.23 29.02
C ALA A 293 22.36 17.28 28.70
N PHE A 294 22.47 16.88 27.44
CA PHE A 294 23.61 16.15 26.92
C PHE A 294 24.69 17.12 26.47
N ARG A 295 25.93 16.80 26.79
CA ARG A 295 27.13 17.57 26.49
C ARG A 295 28.08 16.66 25.73
N LEU A 296 28.38 17.02 24.49
CA LEU A 296 29.29 16.28 23.61
C LEU A 296 30.47 17.17 23.22
N ALA A 297 31.66 16.82 23.71
CA ALA A 297 32.90 17.51 23.39
C ALA A 297 33.76 16.64 22.45
N ALA A 298 34.23 17.21 21.34
CA ALA A 298 35.20 16.60 20.43
C ALA A 298 35.94 17.69 19.63
N SER A 299 37.14 17.37 19.11
CA SER A 299 37.94 18.33 18.34
C SER A 299 37.42 18.60 16.92
N GLY A 300 36.63 17.68 16.36
CA GLY A 300 36.04 17.78 15.02
C GLY A 300 34.55 18.13 15.03
N SER A 301 33.96 18.22 13.83
CA SER A 301 32.50 18.26 13.67
C SER A 301 31.88 16.98 14.21
N ARG A 302 30.68 17.07 14.80
CA ARG A 302 30.01 15.97 15.50
C ARG A 302 28.50 16.15 15.51
N THR A 303 27.82 15.02 15.65
CA THR A 303 26.38 14.95 15.75
C THR A 303 25.99 14.08 16.94
N LEU A 304 25.05 14.57 17.74
CA LEU A 304 24.35 13.79 18.75
C LEU A 304 22.94 13.52 18.25
N ARG A 305 22.50 12.27 18.35
CA ARG A 305 21.11 11.86 18.08
C ARG A 305 20.58 11.05 19.23
N ILE A 306 19.31 11.22 19.53
CA ILE A 306 18.62 10.44 20.54
C ILE A 306 17.37 9.89 19.87
N ARG A 307 17.14 8.59 19.96
CA ARG A 307 15.94 7.93 19.42
C ARG A 307 15.35 6.97 20.43
N ARG A 308 14.05 6.71 20.39
CA ARG A 308 13.49 5.59 21.15
C ARG A 308 13.97 4.27 20.55
N LYS A 309 14.26 3.29 21.40
CA LYS A 309 14.74 1.96 20.98
C LYS A 309 13.63 1.13 20.33
N SER A 310 12.38 1.31 20.76
CA SER A 310 11.21 0.54 20.32
C SER A 310 10.67 0.91 18.94
N GLY A 311 11.18 1.96 18.30
CA GLY A 311 10.67 2.45 17.02
C GLY A 311 11.78 2.91 16.08
N ALA A 312 11.81 2.33 14.87
CA ALA A 312 12.81 2.61 13.85
C ALA A 312 12.83 4.08 13.38
N ASN A 313 11.83 4.93 13.67
CA ASN A 313 11.76 6.29 13.11
C ASN A 313 11.53 7.40 14.15
N ASP A 314 11.59 7.10 15.45
CA ASP A 314 11.28 8.03 16.56
C ASP A 314 12.58 8.70 17.08
N TYR A 315 13.23 9.46 16.20
CA TYR A 315 14.34 10.33 16.59
C TYR A 315 13.78 11.53 17.35
N VAL A 316 14.20 11.64 18.59
CA VAL A 316 13.95 12.80 19.46
C VAL A 316 14.83 13.97 19.05
N THR A 317 16.02 13.71 18.50
CA THR A 317 16.99 14.76 18.20
C THR A 317 17.85 14.49 16.96
N LEU A 318 18.12 15.54 16.16
CA LEU A 318 19.22 15.63 15.19
C LEU A 318 19.99 16.91 15.50
N SER A 319 21.31 16.80 15.60
CA SER A 319 22.19 17.97 15.59
C SER A 319 21.96 18.78 14.31
N LEU A 320 21.53 20.04 14.46
CA LEU A 320 21.45 21.00 13.38
C LEU A 320 22.86 21.49 13.07
N GLY A 321 23.44 21.03 11.96
CA GLY A 321 24.57 21.66 11.29
C GLY A 321 24.16 22.98 10.63
N GLY A 322 23.65 23.93 11.39
CA GLY A 322 23.49 25.33 10.95
C GLY A 322 24.45 26.24 11.71
N PRO A 323 24.38 27.58 11.55
CA PRO A 323 25.23 28.57 12.25
C PRO A 323 25.08 28.58 13.79
N PHE A 324 24.49 27.53 14.35
CA PHE A 324 24.31 27.22 15.77
C PHE A 324 25.45 26.36 16.34
N ILE A 325 26.44 25.99 15.54
CA ILE A 325 27.73 25.47 16.02
C ILE A 325 28.60 26.68 16.36
N THR A 326 28.75 26.96 17.65
CA THR A 326 29.89 27.74 18.10
C THR A 326 31.16 26.94 17.76
N THR A 327 32.09 27.63 17.11
CA THR A 327 33.46 27.30 16.71
C THR A 327 33.99 25.86 16.94
N VAL A 328 34.74 25.34 15.96
CA VAL A 328 35.61 24.15 16.13
C VAL A 328 36.39 24.28 17.45
N GLY A 329 36.02 23.49 18.47
CA GLY A 329 36.54 23.59 19.84
C GLY A 329 35.48 23.58 20.97
N ASP A 330 34.21 23.93 20.70
CA ASP A 330 33.18 24.05 21.76
C ASP A 330 32.44 22.75 22.11
N THR A 331 31.83 22.68 23.30
CA THR A 331 30.98 21.54 23.69
C THR A 331 29.57 21.70 23.12
N LEU A 332 29.11 20.71 22.36
CA LEU A 332 27.72 20.66 21.88
C LEU A 332 26.79 20.38 23.07
N VAL A 333 25.78 21.22 23.29
CA VAL A 333 24.80 21.05 24.36
C VAL A 333 23.40 20.85 23.77
N GLN A 334 22.76 19.74 24.12
CA GLN A 334 21.42 19.39 23.68
C GLN A 334 20.51 19.17 24.89
N ARG A 335 19.51 20.02 25.05
CA ARG A 335 18.51 19.95 26.12
C ARG A 335 17.27 19.24 25.60
N VAL A 336 16.83 18.20 26.29
CA VAL A 336 15.70 17.38 25.86
C VAL A 336 14.84 16.92 27.03
N VAL A 337 13.52 16.95 26.86
CA VAL A 337 12.54 16.33 27.76
C VAL A 337 12.15 14.96 27.21
N LEU A 338 12.58 13.91 27.91
CA LEU A 338 12.32 12.53 27.55
C LEU A 338 11.26 11.93 28.46
N ALA A 339 10.21 11.35 27.88
CA ALA A 339 9.24 10.54 28.59
C ALA A 339 9.89 9.22 29.08
N PRO A 340 9.22 8.43 29.96
CA PRO A 340 9.70 7.11 30.35
C PRO A 340 9.75 6.18 29.12
N ASP A 341 10.94 5.72 28.75
CA ASP A 341 11.18 4.73 27.68
C ASP A 341 12.65 4.28 27.70
N THR A 342 13.00 3.37 26.79
CA THR A 342 14.38 3.07 26.43
C THR A 342 14.77 3.84 25.17
N TYR A 343 15.92 4.51 25.24
CA TYR A 343 16.48 5.37 24.21
C TYR A 343 17.84 4.86 23.75
N VAL A 344 18.19 5.13 22.51
CA VAL A 344 19.54 5.01 21.98
C VAL A 344 20.08 6.42 21.73
N VAL A 345 21.19 6.74 22.38
CA VAL A 345 21.99 7.94 22.20
C VAL A 345 23.13 7.59 21.25
N GLU A 346 23.15 8.21 20.08
CA GLU A 346 24.15 7.99 19.04
C GLU A 346 25.10 9.19 18.97
N VAL A 347 26.41 8.91 19.05
CA VAL A 347 27.47 9.91 18.97
C VAL A 347 28.23 9.69 17.68
N GLN A 348 28.05 10.59 16.71
CA GLN A 348 28.57 10.43 15.35
C GLN A 348 29.63 11.49 15.01
N ALA A 349 30.67 11.05 14.31
CA ALA A 349 31.67 11.92 13.70
C ALA A 349 31.06 12.74 12.55
N GLY A 350 31.53 13.98 12.36
CA GLY A 350 30.96 14.88 11.36
C GLY A 350 31.31 14.57 9.90
N ALA A 351 32.15 13.56 9.63
CA ALA A 351 32.58 13.21 8.28
C ALA A 351 32.85 11.70 8.14
N ALA A 352 32.82 11.22 6.89
CA ALA A 352 33.09 9.82 6.56
C ALA A 352 34.47 9.38 7.03
N GLY A 353 34.55 8.26 7.75
CA GLY A 353 35.80 7.69 8.26
C GLY A 353 36.57 8.56 9.26
N ALA A 354 36.00 9.68 9.73
CA ALA A 354 36.66 10.55 10.68
C ALA A 354 36.82 9.85 12.03
N THR A 355 38.06 9.73 12.49
CA THR A 355 38.42 9.14 13.78
C THR A 355 38.79 10.23 14.78
N GLY A 356 38.67 9.93 16.07
CA GLY A 356 39.07 10.87 17.12
C GLY A 356 38.33 10.66 18.44
N GLY A 357 38.90 11.18 19.51
CA GLY A 357 38.30 11.11 20.84
C GLY A 357 37.14 12.10 21.02
N TYR A 358 36.15 11.69 21.80
CA TYR A 358 35.08 12.56 22.29
C TYR A 358 34.78 12.29 23.77
N THR A 359 34.02 13.19 24.38
CA THR A 359 33.44 12.97 25.72
C THR A 359 31.95 13.25 25.66
N LEU A 360 31.15 12.26 26.04
CA LEU A 360 29.71 12.38 26.25
C LEU A 360 29.44 12.51 27.76
N GLN A 361 28.68 13.53 28.15
CA GLN A 361 28.21 13.70 29.52
C GLN A 361 26.74 14.12 29.51
N SER A 362 26.00 13.81 30.57
CA SER A 362 24.65 14.33 30.75
C SER A 362 24.46 14.87 32.16
N THR A 363 23.54 15.82 32.30
CA THR A 363 23.07 16.34 33.59
C THR A 363 21.55 16.40 33.59
N VAL A 364 20.93 16.06 34.71
CA VAL A 364 19.51 16.32 34.93
C VAL A 364 19.34 17.81 35.19
N GLU A 365 18.37 18.42 34.53
CA GLU A 365 18.05 19.84 34.68
C GLU A 365 16.57 20.02 35.04
N SER A 366 16.18 21.24 35.42
CA SER A 366 14.77 21.54 35.66
C SER A 366 14.00 21.57 34.35
N ASN A 367 12.75 21.13 34.42
CA ASN A 367 11.81 21.13 33.30
C ASN A 367 11.15 22.51 33.07
N THR A 368 11.76 23.58 33.58
CA THR A 368 11.19 24.94 33.68
C THR A 368 11.95 25.98 32.86
N ASP A 369 13.16 25.69 32.39
CA ASP A 369 13.98 26.64 31.62
C ASP A 369 13.82 26.36 30.12
N VAL A 370 12.65 26.69 29.59
CA VAL A 370 12.44 26.81 28.14
C VAL A 370 13.08 28.13 27.72
N VAL A 371 14.05 28.09 26.81
CA VAL A 371 14.83 29.26 26.38
C VAL A 371 15.13 29.17 24.89
N CYS A 372 15.48 30.30 24.28
CA CYS A 372 15.72 30.38 22.84
C CYS A 372 16.92 29.58 22.36
N ARG A 373 17.99 29.52 23.16
CA ARG A 373 19.25 28.85 22.77
C ARG A 373 19.97 28.18 23.94
N PRO A 374 20.34 26.90 23.82
CA PRO A 374 19.83 25.95 22.82
C PRO A 374 18.32 25.72 23.03
N GLN A 375 17.55 25.59 21.94
CA GLN A 375 16.11 25.31 22.02
C GLN A 375 15.85 24.01 22.77
N LEU A 376 14.79 23.97 23.57
CA LEU A 376 14.36 22.76 24.27
C LEU A 376 13.70 21.80 23.28
N GLN A 377 14.12 20.54 23.31
CA GLN A 377 13.52 19.48 22.51
C GLN A 377 12.65 18.58 23.38
N ALA A 378 11.63 17.93 22.80
CA ALA A 378 10.73 17.07 23.56
C ALA A 378 10.32 15.81 22.80
N THR A 379 10.04 14.74 23.55
CA THR A 379 9.33 13.56 23.04
C THR A 379 7.82 13.72 23.18
N LEU A 380 7.05 12.91 22.44
CA LEU A 380 5.63 12.70 22.75
C LEU A 380 5.47 11.97 24.09
N GLY A 381 4.45 12.33 24.86
CA GLY A 381 4.15 11.76 26.18
C GLY A 381 4.76 12.53 27.34
N VAL A 382 5.17 13.80 27.13
CA VAL A 382 5.76 14.64 28.18
C VAL A 382 4.80 15.71 28.68
N THR A 383 5.05 16.19 29.89
CA THR A 383 4.44 17.38 30.47
C THR A 383 5.53 18.38 30.87
N ILE A 384 5.49 19.58 30.33
CA ILE A 384 6.43 20.67 30.58
C ILE A 384 5.73 21.71 31.45
N ALA A 385 6.37 22.14 32.54
CA ALA A 385 5.86 23.19 33.42
C ALA A 385 6.86 24.34 33.41
N SER A 386 6.47 25.48 32.85
CA SER A 386 7.34 26.64 32.65
C SER A 386 6.53 27.92 32.88
N ALA A 387 7.11 29.08 32.60
CA ALA A 387 6.43 30.36 32.58
C ALA A 387 6.95 31.19 31.43
N LEU A 388 6.08 31.99 30.80
CA LEU A 388 6.58 33.00 29.88
C LEU A 388 7.27 34.11 30.70
N ASP A 389 8.54 34.38 30.43
CA ASP A 389 9.42 35.32 31.11
C ASP A 389 10.18 36.20 30.10
N PRO A 390 9.83 37.50 29.98
CA PRO A 390 10.52 38.45 29.09
C PRO A 390 12.04 38.55 29.28
N ALA A 391 12.57 38.15 30.44
CA ALA A 391 13.99 38.19 30.71
C ALA A 391 14.76 37.01 30.09
N LYS A 392 14.08 35.95 29.66
CA LYS A 392 14.68 34.68 29.22
C LYS A 392 14.19 34.19 27.87
N ASP A 393 12.95 34.55 27.53
CA ASP A 393 12.22 34.00 26.39
C ASP A 393 12.51 34.74 25.09
N CYS A 394 11.99 34.21 23.98
CA CYS A 394 12.29 34.71 22.65
C CYS A 394 11.35 35.83 22.29
N GLU A 395 11.88 36.98 21.86
CA GLU A 395 11.02 38.01 21.30
C GLU A 395 10.26 37.45 20.08
N SER A 396 8.94 37.62 20.08
CA SER A 396 8.08 37.14 19.02
C SER A 396 8.45 37.82 17.70
N PRO A 397 8.66 37.04 16.62
CA PRO A 397 8.88 37.60 15.29
C PRO A 397 7.60 38.18 14.67
N VAL A 398 6.44 37.91 15.27
CA VAL A 398 5.13 38.33 14.76
C VAL A 398 4.66 39.61 15.45
N VAL A 399 4.85 39.72 16.77
CA VAL A 399 4.39 40.86 17.57
C VAL A 399 5.54 41.38 18.42
N ALA A 400 6.15 42.48 17.98
CA ALA A 400 7.25 43.14 18.70
C ALA A 400 6.89 43.45 20.16
N GLY A 401 7.84 43.26 21.08
CA GLY A 401 7.64 43.45 22.52
C GLY A 401 6.80 42.38 23.20
N THR A 402 6.55 41.24 22.54
CA THR A 402 6.02 40.03 23.20
C THR A 402 7.06 38.92 23.17
N TYR A 403 6.98 37.99 24.12
CA TYR A 403 7.93 36.89 24.22
C TYR A 403 7.24 35.52 24.17
N GLU A 404 7.92 34.55 23.60
CA GLU A 404 7.43 33.23 23.24
C GLU A 404 8.41 32.14 23.73
N ASP A 405 7.83 30.99 24.09
CA ASP A 405 8.55 29.76 24.43
C ASP A 405 8.49 28.77 23.28
N TRP A 406 9.66 28.30 22.83
CA TRP A 406 9.78 27.48 21.62
C TRP A 406 10.28 26.08 21.99
N ILE A 407 9.45 25.08 21.71
CA ILE A 407 9.76 23.67 21.94
C ILE A 407 9.82 22.97 20.59
N VAL A 408 10.96 22.34 20.30
CA VAL A 408 11.12 21.56 19.07
C VAL A 408 10.61 20.14 19.30
N LEU A 409 9.71 19.72 18.41
CA LEU A 409 9.05 18.43 18.43
C LEU A 409 9.26 17.72 17.09
N PRO A 410 10.05 16.64 17.04
CA PRO A 410 10.15 15.81 15.84
C PRO A 410 8.85 15.04 15.62
N LEU A 411 8.28 15.14 14.42
CA LEU A 411 7.09 14.37 14.02
C LEU A 411 7.29 13.75 12.64
N ARG A 412 6.67 12.59 12.42
CA ARG A 412 6.67 11.85 11.16
C ARG A 412 5.30 11.84 10.53
N THR A 413 5.25 11.75 9.22
CA THR A 413 4.00 11.64 8.46
C THR A 413 3.10 10.56 9.05
N GLY A 414 1.86 10.93 9.41
CA GLY A 414 0.89 10.07 10.06
C GLY A 414 0.87 10.16 11.59
N ASP A 415 1.92 10.67 12.24
CA ASP A 415 1.92 10.89 13.70
C ASP A 415 0.78 11.83 14.08
N ARG A 416 -0.02 11.40 15.05
CA ARG A 416 -1.09 12.22 15.62
C ARG A 416 -0.66 12.73 16.97
N VAL A 417 -0.63 14.05 17.09
CA VAL A 417 -0.24 14.75 18.31
C VAL A 417 -1.40 15.57 18.85
N ARG A 418 -1.54 15.55 20.18
CA ARG A 418 -2.37 16.48 20.93
C ARG A 418 -1.46 17.31 21.83
N VAL A 419 -1.52 18.62 21.68
CA VAL A 419 -0.82 19.57 22.53
C VAL A 419 -1.85 20.35 23.35
N THR A 420 -1.74 20.28 24.66
CA THR A 420 -2.67 20.95 25.60
C THR A 420 -1.89 21.93 26.45
N LEU A 421 -2.22 23.21 26.34
CA LEU A 421 -1.65 24.30 27.13
C LEU A 421 -2.67 24.73 28.17
N THR A 422 -2.28 24.72 29.45
CA THR A 422 -3.12 25.17 30.58
C THR A 422 -2.41 26.24 31.38
N THR A 423 -3.12 27.31 31.72
CA THR A 423 -2.62 28.41 32.54
C THR A 423 -3.75 29.08 33.31
N THR A 424 -3.46 29.62 34.48
CA THR A 424 -4.40 30.40 35.30
C THR A 424 -4.07 31.89 35.31
N THR A 425 -2.93 32.30 34.73
CA THR A 425 -2.35 33.64 34.91
C THR A 425 -2.35 34.48 33.64
N MET A 426 -2.40 33.85 32.46
CA MET A 426 -2.34 34.56 31.18
C MET A 426 -3.36 34.01 30.19
N PRO A 427 -3.83 34.83 29.22
CA PRO A 427 -4.59 34.32 28.09
C PRO A 427 -3.69 33.45 27.20
N PRO A 428 -3.93 32.14 27.09
CA PRO A 428 -3.02 31.23 26.41
C PRO A 428 -3.09 31.36 24.88
N GLY A 429 -1.94 31.23 24.25
CA GLY A 429 -1.76 31.04 22.82
C GLY A 429 -0.82 29.89 22.54
N LEU A 430 -1.17 29.06 21.57
CA LEU A 430 -0.40 27.91 21.13
C LEU A 430 -0.35 27.89 19.60
N VAL A 431 0.85 27.82 19.03
CA VAL A 431 1.07 27.64 17.59
C VAL A 431 1.88 26.38 17.35
N LEU A 432 1.53 25.64 16.30
CA LEU A 432 2.38 24.63 15.70
C LEU A 432 2.92 25.19 14.37
N ARG A 433 4.25 25.26 14.21
CA ARG A 433 4.95 25.72 12.99
C ARG A 433 5.78 24.58 12.38
N ASP A 434 6.05 24.66 11.08
CA ASP A 434 7.16 23.92 10.47
C ASP A 434 8.49 24.47 11.03
N ASP A 435 9.57 23.71 11.19
CA ASP A 435 10.86 24.23 11.69
C ASP A 435 11.82 24.64 10.57
N ARG A 436 11.46 24.41 9.29
CA ARG A 436 12.41 24.57 8.17
C ARG A 436 12.99 25.98 7.97
N LEU A 437 12.41 27.03 8.56
CA LEU A 437 12.82 28.44 8.35
C LEU A 437 12.89 29.27 9.64
N GLY A 438 12.82 28.65 10.82
CA GLY A 438 12.76 29.34 12.12
C GLY A 438 11.62 30.37 12.19
N PRO A 439 11.87 31.64 12.56
CA PRO A 439 10.83 32.68 12.67
C PRO A 439 9.94 32.88 11.44
N ALA A 440 10.45 32.55 10.24
CA ALA A 440 9.74 32.68 8.97
C ALA A 440 8.92 31.43 8.61
N SER A 441 8.90 30.43 9.48
CA SER A 441 8.22 29.18 9.22
C SER A 441 6.70 29.33 9.15
N PRO A 442 6.04 28.64 8.20
CA PRO A 442 4.60 28.68 8.07
C PRO A 442 3.90 28.12 9.32
N THR A 443 2.85 28.82 9.73
CA THR A 443 1.94 28.35 10.78
C THR A 443 1.09 27.21 10.24
N LEU A 444 1.14 26.07 10.92
CA LEU A 444 0.37 24.88 10.57
C LEU A 444 -0.97 24.85 11.28
N LYS A 445 -0.99 25.23 12.57
CA LYS A 445 -2.21 25.28 13.38
C LYS A 445 -2.04 26.23 14.57
N VAL A 446 -3.15 26.84 15.00
CA VAL A 446 -3.20 27.75 16.15
C VAL A 446 -4.37 27.38 17.05
N ALA A 447 -4.20 27.51 18.35
CA ALA A 447 -5.26 27.53 19.35
C ALA A 447 -4.98 28.64 20.36
N SER A 448 -5.98 29.46 20.67
CA SER A 448 -5.83 30.55 21.64
C SER A 448 -7.13 30.86 22.37
N SER A 449 -7.01 31.50 23.53
CA SER A 449 -8.12 32.03 24.32
C SER A 449 -7.79 33.45 24.77
N THR A 450 -8.79 34.32 24.88
CA THR A 450 -8.63 35.68 25.40
C THR A 450 -8.70 35.75 26.92
N THR A 451 -8.97 34.62 27.59
CA THR A 451 -9.03 34.49 29.05
C THR A 451 -8.17 33.31 29.51
N PRO A 452 -7.62 33.33 30.74
CA PRO A 452 -6.89 32.19 31.29
C PRO A 452 -7.72 30.92 31.27
N GLY A 453 -7.06 29.78 31.05
CA GLY A 453 -7.72 28.49 30.95
C GLY A 453 -6.87 27.49 30.16
N THR A 454 -7.57 26.60 29.45
CA THR A 454 -6.94 25.54 28.66
C THR A 454 -7.24 25.71 27.18
N VAL A 455 -6.22 25.56 26.34
CA VAL A 455 -6.35 25.44 24.88
C VAL A 455 -5.70 24.15 24.42
N THR A 456 -6.30 23.54 23.41
CA THR A 456 -5.84 22.25 22.86
C THR A 456 -5.71 22.34 21.35
N LEU A 457 -4.65 21.71 20.84
CA LEU A 457 -4.34 21.62 19.43
C LEU A 457 -4.10 20.16 19.06
N ASP A 458 -4.93 19.62 18.17
CA ASP A 458 -4.74 18.29 17.57
C ASP A 458 -4.15 18.43 16.16
N TRP A 459 -3.12 17.66 15.82
CA TRP A 459 -2.52 17.70 14.49
C TRP A 459 -2.09 16.31 14.03
N THR A 460 -2.23 16.05 12.73
CA THR A 460 -1.69 14.86 12.09
C THR A 460 -0.58 15.30 11.17
N ALA A 461 0.60 14.74 11.36
CA ALA A 461 1.75 15.08 10.58
C ALA A 461 1.61 14.66 9.12
N THR A 462 1.93 15.59 8.21
CA THR A 462 1.81 15.37 6.76
C THR A 462 3.17 15.23 6.09
N PHE A 463 4.24 15.43 6.84
CA PHE A 463 5.61 15.30 6.39
C PHE A 463 6.52 14.96 7.57
N ASP A 464 7.69 14.42 7.26
CA ASP A 464 8.72 14.12 8.24
C ASP A 464 9.58 15.36 8.46
N SER A 465 9.49 15.97 9.64
CA SER A 465 10.35 17.11 10.00
C SER A 465 10.31 17.44 11.49
N TYR A 466 11.06 18.47 11.85
CA TYR A 466 10.89 19.17 13.11
C TYR A 466 9.71 20.12 13.00
N HIS A 467 8.99 20.22 14.10
CA HIS A 467 7.88 21.14 14.28
C HIS A 467 8.18 21.97 15.52
N GLU A 468 7.84 23.24 15.48
CA GLU A 468 7.96 24.10 16.64
C GLU A 468 6.60 24.24 17.31
N VAL A 469 6.51 23.82 18.56
CA VAL A 469 5.40 24.13 19.45
C VAL A 469 5.75 25.44 20.15
N VAL A 470 5.01 26.49 19.81
CA VAL A 470 5.26 27.84 20.30
C VAL A 470 4.16 28.22 21.28
N VAL A 471 4.55 28.47 22.52
CA VAL A 471 3.68 29.01 23.57
C VAL A 471 3.82 30.52 23.58
N PHE A 472 2.69 31.22 23.54
CA PHE A 472 2.64 32.69 23.57
C PHE A 472 1.44 33.17 24.40
N LYS A 473 1.36 34.48 24.66
CA LYS A 473 0.19 35.10 25.30
C LYS A 473 -0.71 35.80 24.28
N ASN A 474 -2.00 35.51 24.33
CA ASN A 474 -2.98 36.09 23.42
C ASN A 474 -3.56 37.40 23.98
N GLY A 475 -3.15 38.53 23.42
CA GLY A 475 -3.59 39.86 23.88
C GLY A 475 -2.57 40.97 23.68
N GLY A 476 -1.49 40.72 22.93
CA GLY A 476 -0.46 41.71 22.62
C GLY A 476 0.40 42.08 23.83
N PRO A 477 1.22 43.14 23.75
CA PRO A 477 2.21 43.49 24.77
C PRO A 477 1.64 43.70 26.19
N SER A 478 0.41 44.20 26.32
CA SER A 478 -0.23 44.50 27.61
C SER A 478 -0.78 43.29 28.35
N ALA A 479 -0.95 42.13 27.70
CA ALA A 479 -1.41 40.92 28.38
C ALA A 479 -0.37 40.44 29.44
N PRO A 480 -0.81 39.87 30.57
CA PRO A 480 0.10 39.40 31.61
C PRO A 480 0.92 38.20 31.12
N TYR A 481 2.15 38.09 31.63
CA TYR A 481 2.98 36.90 31.56
C TYR A 481 2.65 35.96 32.73
N GLY A 482 3.01 34.68 32.64
CA GLY A 482 2.91 33.79 33.78
C GLY A 482 3.10 32.32 33.47
N ALA A 483 2.84 31.51 34.50
CA ALA A 483 3.09 30.08 34.49
C ALA A 483 2.11 29.32 33.59
N TYR A 484 2.59 28.22 33.02
CA TYR A 484 1.80 27.31 32.22
C TYR A 484 2.24 25.85 32.41
N THR A 485 1.34 24.95 32.03
CA THR A 485 1.63 23.53 31.85
C THR A 485 1.29 23.15 30.42
N LEU A 486 2.26 22.57 29.72
CA LEU A 486 2.15 22.10 28.35
C LEU A 486 2.26 20.58 28.32
N LYS A 487 1.19 19.92 27.90
CA LYS A 487 1.14 18.46 27.74
C LYS A 487 1.22 18.11 26.26
N ILE A 488 2.18 17.27 25.87
CA ILE A 488 2.39 16.84 24.49
C ILE A 488 2.15 15.33 24.44
N GLU A 489 1.11 14.89 23.72
CA GLU A 489 0.63 13.51 23.76
C GLU A 489 0.55 12.90 22.36
N ARG A 490 0.79 11.59 22.27
CA ARG A 490 0.43 10.80 21.10
C ARG A 490 -1.06 10.46 21.17
N VAL A 491 -1.76 10.66 20.05
CA VAL A 491 -3.17 10.29 19.90
C VAL A 491 -3.25 8.99 19.07
N PRO A 492 -4.16 8.05 19.40
CA PRO A 492 -4.38 6.84 18.62
C PRO A 492 -4.79 7.06 17.15
#